data_AF-A0A8E2ICD8-F1
#
_entry.id   AF-A0A8E2ICD8-F1
#
_cell.length_a   1.000
_cell.length_b   1.000
_cell.length_c   1.000
_cell.angle_alpha   90.00
_cell.angle_beta   90.00
_cell.angle_gamma   90.00
#
_symmetry.space_group_name_H-M   'P 1'
#
loop_
_entity.id
_entity.type
_entity.pdbx_description
1 polymer ?
#
loop_
_entity_poly.entity_id
_entity_poly.type
_entity_poly.pdbx_seq_one_letter_code
_entity_poly.pdbx_strand_id
1 'polypeptide(L)'
;MARFRMVHTEFWDDPKVVEEMTPEDKYFFLYLLTNSNTTQIGIYQITKKQMAFDMGYSLESVNVLLERFINHHKIVRFSTESREIALKNWGRYNFNKGGKPIIDCVKSELKAVKDTSLIKYVAERIEKNEIKSLYEAYYESSTSGGQEKELEKEEKEEKEFIPYVEVVSYLNLKTNSSYRFTSKKTQNLIKARWNEGFKLEDFKNVIDKKSVEWLNDDKMNKFLRPETLFGTKFESYLNQKGGGSNRKTNETAQFAEEYDLPF
;
A
#
# COMPACT_ATOMS: atom_id res chain seq x y z
N MET A 1 28.92 -11.02 18.21
CA MET A 1 28.72 -9.60 18.55
C MET A 1 27.36 -9.46 19.23
N ALA A 2 27.28 -8.72 20.34
CA ALA A 2 26.00 -8.38 20.93
C ALA A 2 25.13 -7.68 19.88
N ARG A 3 23.96 -8.25 19.55
CA ARG A 3 23.01 -7.66 18.61
C ARG A 3 22.13 -6.68 19.37
N PHE A 4 22.70 -5.55 19.77
CA PHE A 4 21.92 -4.47 20.32
C PHE A 4 21.36 -3.60 19.19
N ARG A 5 20.07 -3.31 19.24
CA ARG A 5 19.38 -2.44 18.28
C ARG A 5 18.97 -1.16 19.00
N MET A 6 19.50 -0.04 18.53
CA MET A 6 19.14 1.28 19.02
C MET A 6 17.91 1.77 18.26
N VAL A 7 16.89 2.18 19.01
CA VAL A 7 15.77 2.95 18.47
C VAL A 7 15.94 4.38 18.99
N HIS A 8 16.00 5.37 18.10
CA HIS A 8 16.11 6.77 18.50
C HIS A 8 14.82 7.22 19.16
N THR A 9 14.91 8.09 20.17
CA THR A 9 13.74 8.62 20.87
C THR A 9 12.82 9.42 19.96
N GLU A 10 13.39 10.05 18.92
CA GLU A 10 12.69 10.75 17.83
C GLU A 10 11.66 9.86 17.11
N PHE A 11 11.76 8.53 17.25
CA PHE A 11 10.73 7.60 16.79
C PHE A 11 9.32 8.00 17.29
N TRP A 12 9.22 8.47 18.53
CA TRP A 12 7.95 8.86 19.14
C TRP A 12 7.49 10.26 18.73
N ASP A 13 8.37 11.04 18.11
CA ASP A 13 8.09 12.40 17.63
C ASP A 13 7.86 12.43 16.11
N ASP A 14 8.13 11.33 15.40
CA ASP A 14 7.92 11.21 13.96
C ASP A 14 6.42 11.40 13.64
N PRO A 15 6.04 12.41 12.81
CA PRO A 15 4.64 12.71 12.52
C PRO A 15 3.85 11.51 12.01
N LYS A 16 4.48 10.63 11.22
CA LYS A 16 3.85 9.42 10.71
C LYS A 16 3.54 8.44 11.84
N VAL A 17 4.48 8.27 12.77
CA VAL A 17 4.28 7.41 13.94
C VAL A 17 3.22 8.00 14.87
N VAL A 18 3.22 9.31 15.10
CA VAL A 18 2.29 9.96 16.02
C VAL A 18 0.86 9.98 15.47
N GLU A 19 0.68 10.41 14.23
CA GLU A 19 -0.62 10.77 13.66
C GLU A 19 -1.28 9.63 12.87
N GLU A 20 -0.49 8.77 12.21
CA GLU A 20 -1.02 7.75 11.29
C GLU A 20 -0.98 6.32 11.84
N MET A 21 -0.18 6.03 12.87
CA MET A 21 -0.01 4.68 13.40
C MET A 21 -0.89 4.42 14.62
N THR A 22 -1.62 3.30 14.59
CA THR A 22 -2.33 2.79 15.77
C THR A 22 -1.33 2.26 16.82
N PRO A 23 -1.76 2.03 18.08
CA PRO A 23 -0.90 1.40 19.09
C PRO A 23 -0.31 0.06 18.63
N GLU A 24 -1.11 -0.75 17.92
CA GLU A 24 -0.67 -2.02 17.33
C GLU A 24 0.36 -1.81 16.23
N ASP A 25 0.19 -0.79 15.39
CA ASP A 25 1.18 -0.43 14.38
C ASP A 25 2.49 -0.02 15.03
N LYS A 26 2.46 0.81 16.08
CA LYS A 26 3.67 1.22 16.82
C LYS A 26 4.41 0.02 17.39
N TYR A 27 3.67 -0.92 17.99
CA TYR A 27 4.26 -2.16 18.53
C TYR A 27 4.82 -3.05 17.41
N PHE A 28 4.08 -3.24 16.31
CA PHE A 28 4.55 -3.99 15.15
C PHE A 28 5.80 -3.37 14.53
N PHE A 29 5.85 -2.03 14.41
CA PHE A 29 7.00 -1.34 13.87
C PHE A 29 8.23 -1.53 14.76
N LEU A 30 8.09 -1.34 16.07
CA LEU A 30 9.18 -1.60 17.01
C LEU A 30 9.68 -3.04 16.90
N TYR A 31 8.77 -4.02 16.82
CA TYR A 31 9.14 -5.41 16.60
C TYR A 31 9.93 -5.62 15.29
N LEU A 32 9.52 -4.99 14.18
CA LEU A 32 10.26 -5.04 12.93
C LEU A 32 11.66 -4.41 13.04
N LEU A 33 11.83 -3.39 13.88
CA LEU A 33 13.12 -2.73 14.10
C LEU A 33 14.05 -3.51 15.04
N THR A 34 13.52 -4.30 15.97
CA THR A 34 14.30 -4.86 17.09
C THR A 34 14.29 -6.38 17.22
N ASN A 35 13.59 -7.12 16.35
CA ASN A 35 13.60 -8.58 16.44
C ASN A 35 15.00 -9.19 16.21
N SER A 36 15.18 -10.44 16.64
CA SER A 36 16.46 -11.17 16.61
C SER A 36 17.04 -11.39 15.21
N ASN A 37 16.19 -11.35 14.18
CA ASN A 37 16.58 -11.56 12.79
C ASN A 37 17.08 -10.28 12.12
N THR A 38 16.86 -9.11 12.73
CA THR A 38 17.27 -7.82 12.17
C THR A 38 18.77 -7.77 11.86
N THR A 39 19.10 -7.33 10.65
CA THR A 39 20.46 -7.18 10.10
C THR A 39 20.90 -5.72 10.12
N GLN A 40 22.18 -5.44 9.85
CA GLN A 40 22.66 -4.06 9.74
C GLN A 40 22.18 -3.37 8.47
N ILE A 41 21.83 -4.12 7.43
CA ILE A 41 21.28 -3.60 6.18
C ILE A 41 19.76 -3.38 6.22
N GLY A 42 19.06 -3.84 7.25
CA GLY A 42 17.59 -3.70 7.33
C GLY A 42 16.83 -4.64 6.39
N ILE A 43 17.52 -5.66 5.86
CA ILE A 43 16.96 -6.75 5.05
C ILE A 43 17.25 -8.06 5.75
N TYR A 44 16.21 -8.80 6.12
CA TYR A 44 16.38 -10.04 6.86
C TYR A 44 15.26 -11.04 6.60
N GLN A 45 15.56 -12.32 6.83
CA GLN A 45 14.60 -13.38 6.66
C GLN A 45 13.67 -13.47 7.88
N ILE A 46 12.37 -13.46 7.64
CA ILE A 46 11.35 -13.64 8.68
C ILE A 46 10.08 -14.22 8.07
N THR A 47 9.41 -15.09 8.80
CA THR A 47 8.14 -15.68 8.35
C THR A 47 6.96 -15.07 9.08
N LYS A 48 5.80 -14.98 8.41
CA LYS A 48 4.54 -14.55 9.03
C LYS A 48 4.18 -15.37 10.28
N LYS A 49 4.52 -16.67 10.27
CA LYS A 49 4.36 -17.57 11.43
C LYS A 49 5.26 -17.15 12.60
N GLN A 50 6.50 -16.77 12.32
CA GLN A 50 7.42 -16.30 13.36
C GLN A 50 6.92 -14.99 13.97
N MET A 51 6.51 -14.02 13.15
CA MET A 51 5.95 -12.76 13.65
C MET A 51 4.72 -13.01 14.54
N ALA A 52 3.82 -13.89 14.10
CA ALA A 52 2.62 -14.26 14.85
C ALA A 52 2.97 -14.88 16.21
N PHE A 53 3.93 -15.81 16.23
CA PHE A 53 4.40 -16.44 17.45
C PHE A 53 5.06 -15.45 18.41
N ASP A 54 6.00 -14.63 17.93
CA ASP A 54 6.76 -13.70 18.77
C ASP A 54 5.86 -12.61 19.38
N MET A 55 4.85 -12.18 18.65
CA MET A 55 3.94 -11.11 19.08
C MET A 55 2.69 -11.63 19.81
N GLY A 56 2.44 -12.94 19.80
CA GLY A 56 1.22 -13.52 20.36
C GLY A 56 -0.04 -13.19 19.55
N TYR A 57 0.10 -12.97 18.25
CA TYR A 57 -1.02 -12.66 17.34
C TYR A 57 -1.38 -13.84 16.46
N SER A 58 -2.59 -13.82 15.90
CA SER A 58 -2.96 -14.76 14.84
C SER A 58 -2.24 -14.43 13.54
N LEU A 59 -2.16 -15.41 12.64
CA LEU A 59 -1.58 -15.20 11.31
C LEU A 59 -2.36 -14.16 10.51
N GLU A 60 -3.68 -14.11 10.68
CA GLU A 60 -4.57 -13.15 10.05
C GLU A 60 -4.23 -11.73 10.51
N SER A 61 -4.06 -11.50 11.81
CA SER A 61 -3.70 -10.18 12.35
C SER A 61 -2.33 -9.72 11.84
N VAL A 62 -1.33 -10.61 11.82
CA VAL A 62 -0.02 -10.30 11.24
C VAL A 62 -0.11 -10.00 9.75
N ASN A 63 -0.93 -10.73 9.00
CA ASN A 63 -1.13 -10.45 7.58
C ASN A 63 -1.71 -9.05 7.36
N VAL A 64 -2.73 -8.67 8.13
CA VAL A 64 -3.34 -7.33 8.04
C VAL A 64 -2.33 -6.24 8.42
N LEU A 65 -1.57 -6.43 9.50
CA LEU A 65 -0.51 -5.50 9.91
C LEU A 65 0.57 -5.37 8.83
N LEU A 66 1.06 -6.49 8.31
CA LEU A 66 2.09 -6.48 7.27
C LEU A 66 1.59 -5.82 5.99
N GLU A 67 0.36 -6.11 5.55
CA GLU A 67 -0.27 -5.46 4.40
C GLU A 67 -0.42 -3.95 4.62
N ARG A 68 -0.79 -3.51 5.83
CA ARG A 68 -0.83 -2.09 6.18
C ARG A 68 0.55 -1.44 6.09
N PHE A 69 1.60 -2.11 6.57
CA PHE A 69 2.97 -1.59 6.51
C PHE A 69 3.52 -1.49 5.08
N ILE A 70 3.13 -2.41 4.21
CA ILE A 70 3.50 -2.42 2.80
C ILE A 70 2.70 -1.38 2.01
N ASN A 71 1.37 -1.36 2.16
CA ASN A 71 0.48 -0.62 1.27
C ASN A 71 0.12 0.78 1.81
N HIS A 72 -0.20 0.88 3.10
CA HIS A 72 -0.63 2.13 3.73
C HIS A 72 0.58 2.96 4.16
N HIS A 73 1.43 2.39 5.01
CA HIS A 73 2.58 3.10 5.54
C HIS A 73 3.72 3.21 4.51
N LYS A 74 3.83 2.26 3.57
CA LYS A 74 4.86 2.20 2.52
C LYS A 74 6.30 2.26 3.07
N ILE A 75 6.49 1.72 4.28
CA ILE A 75 7.78 1.68 4.98
C ILE A 75 8.44 0.30 4.93
N VAL A 76 7.77 -0.71 4.36
CA VAL A 76 8.27 -2.07 4.26
C VAL A 76 8.03 -2.66 2.87
N ARG A 77 8.95 -3.49 2.40
CA ARG A 77 8.67 -4.52 1.37
C ARG A 77 8.86 -5.92 1.94
N PHE A 78 8.02 -6.86 1.50
CA PHE A 78 8.11 -8.26 1.88
C PHE A 78 8.13 -9.14 0.64
N SER A 79 9.14 -9.97 0.51
CA SER A 79 9.27 -10.97 -0.55
C SER A 79 8.76 -12.31 -0.04
N THR A 80 7.66 -12.79 -0.60
CA THR A 80 7.06 -14.08 -0.21
C THR A 80 7.92 -15.28 -0.59
N GLU A 81 8.72 -15.15 -1.66
CA GLU A 81 9.55 -16.23 -2.20
C GLU A 81 10.80 -16.45 -1.34
N SER A 82 11.56 -15.40 -1.07
CA SER A 82 12.75 -15.49 -0.21
C SER A 82 12.41 -15.49 1.28
N ARG A 83 11.19 -15.08 1.63
CA ARG A 83 10.72 -14.81 3.01
C ARG A 83 11.55 -13.71 3.67
N GLU A 84 11.93 -12.71 2.88
CA GLU A 84 12.72 -11.57 3.34
C GLU A 84 11.86 -10.33 3.46
N ILE A 85 12.15 -9.53 4.48
CA ILE A 85 11.55 -8.23 4.72
C ILE A 85 12.63 -7.16 4.58
N ALA A 86 12.28 -6.03 3.97
CA ALA A 86 13.16 -4.89 3.80
C ALA A 86 12.50 -3.63 4.39
N LEU A 87 13.24 -2.93 5.24
CA LEU A 87 12.77 -1.74 5.93
C LEU A 87 13.26 -0.48 5.20
N LYS A 88 12.31 0.36 4.79
CA LYS A 88 12.61 1.65 4.17
C LYS A 88 13.28 2.58 5.18
N ASN A 89 14.11 3.49 4.69
CA ASN A 89 14.83 4.49 5.50
C ASN A 89 15.78 3.88 6.55
N TRP A 90 16.06 2.57 6.51
CA TRP A 90 16.91 1.93 7.51
C TRP A 90 18.30 2.57 7.60
N GLY A 91 18.87 2.94 6.45
CA GLY A 91 20.20 3.53 6.36
C GLY A 91 20.33 4.93 6.96
N ARG A 92 19.23 5.69 7.08
CA ARG A 92 19.23 7.04 7.67
C ARG A 92 19.54 6.99 9.18
N TYR A 93 19.03 5.98 9.87
CA TYR A 93 19.07 5.90 11.33
C TYR A 93 20.15 4.96 11.89
N ASN A 94 20.62 4.00 11.09
CA ASN A 94 21.51 2.94 11.55
C ASN A 94 22.96 3.08 11.06
N PHE A 95 23.26 3.95 10.09
CA PHE A 95 24.62 4.11 9.55
C PHE A 95 25.39 5.32 10.10
N ASN A 96 24.94 5.89 11.22
CA ASN A 96 25.35 7.21 11.69
C ASN A 96 26.84 7.20 12.12
N LYS A 97 27.36 6.08 12.62
CA LYS A 97 28.78 5.86 12.95
C LYS A 97 29.21 4.46 12.47
N GLY A 98 29.91 4.40 11.33
CA GLY A 98 30.27 3.15 10.67
C GLY A 98 31.75 3.08 10.33
N GLY A 99 32.55 2.40 11.15
CA GLY A 99 33.93 2.06 10.80
C GLY A 99 34.00 0.82 9.90
N LYS A 100 35.23 0.40 9.56
CA LYS A 100 35.52 -0.81 8.77
C LYS A 100 34.71 -2.07 9.20
N PRO A 101 34.49 -2.36 10.50
CA PRO A 101 33.72 -3.54 10.92
C PRO A 101 32.25 -3.53 10.47
N ILE A 102 31.61 -2.36 10.42
CA ILE A 102 30.22 -2.22 9.99
C ILE A 102 30.14 -2.40 8.48
N ILE A 103 31.09 -1.84 7.74
CA ILE A 103 31.18 -2.00 6.27
C ILE A 103 31.36 -3.47 5.89
N ASP A 104 32.24 -4.20 6.59
CA ASP A 104 32.47 -5.61 6.34
C ASP A 104 31.23 -6.46 6.67
N CYS A 105 30.51 -6.13 7.75
CA CYS A 105 29.22 -6.74 8.08
C CYS A 105 28.19 -6.50 6.97
N VAL A 106 28.03 -5.24 6.53
CA VAL A 106 27.11 -4.85 5.45
C VAL A 106 27.42 -5.64 4.17
N LYS A 107 28.69 -5.74 3.77
CA LYS A 107 29.09 -6.53 2.60
C LYS A 107 28.72 -8.00 2.73
N SER A 108 28.91 -8.60 3.91
CA SER A 108 28.56 -10.00 4.15
C SER A 108 27.05 -10.23 4.12
N GLU A 109 26.27 -9.31 4.66
CA GLU A 109 24.81 -9.39 4.68
C GLU A 109 24.22 -9.16 3.29
N LEU A 110 24.75 -8.22 2.49
CA LEU A 110 24.33 -8.00 1.11
C LEU A 110 24.50 -9.24 0.24
N LYS A 111 25.59 -10.02 0.42
CA LYS A 111 25.79 -11.30 -0.27
C LYS A 111 24.75 -12.36 0.11
N ALA A 112 24.21 -12.29 1.32
CA ALA A 112 23.29 -13.28 1.85
C ALA A 112 21.83 -13.00 1.43
N VAL A 113 21.53 -11.79 0.96
CA VAL A 113 20.20 -11.42 0.45
C VAL A 113 19.91 -12.21 -0.82
N LYS A 114 18.76 -12.86 -0.86
CA LYS A 114 18.32 -13.65 -2.02
C LYS A 114 17.60 -12.79 -3.05
N ASP A 115 16.78 -11.85 -2.58
CA ASP A 115 16.01 -10.96 -3.45
C ASP A 115 16.73 -9.63 -3.66
N THR A 116 17.35 -9.47 -4.84
CA THR A 116 18.09 -8.26 -5.22
C THR A 116 17.19 -7.03 -5.35
N SER A 117 15.89 -7.19 -5.55
CA SER A 117 14.94 -6.07 -5.62
C SER A 117 14.81 -5.34 -4.27
N LEU A 118 15.02 -6.06 -3.16
CA LEU A 118 15.01 -5.49 -1.82
C LEU A 118 16.24 -4.62 -1.56
N ILE A 119 17.38 -4.97 -2.16
CA ILE A 119 18.62 -4.17 -2.05
C ILE A 119 18.39 -2.80 -2.69
N LYS A 120 17.80 -2.75 -3.89
CA LYS A 120 17.45 -1.50 -4.58
C LYS A 120 16.51 -0.64 -3.73
N TYR A 121 15.47 -1.25 -3.14
CA TYR A 121 14.50 -0.56 -2.30
C TYR A 121 15.12 0.12 -1.07
N VAL A 122 16.12 -0.50 -0.45
CA VAL A 122 16.83 0.10 0.71
C VAL A 122 17.84 1.15 0.25
N ALA A 123 18.51 0.94 -0.89
CA ALA A 123 19.55 1.81 -1.42
C ALA A 123 19.06 3.23 -1.75
N GLU A 124 17.81 3.39 -2.21
CA GLU A 124 17.21 4.67 -2.63
C GLU A 124 17.30 5.78 -1.58
N ARG A 125 17.34 5.43 -0.29
CA ARG A 125 17.30 6.40 0.82
C ARG A 125 18.51 6.32 1.75
N ILE A 126 19.66 5.90 1.21
CA ILE A 126 20.94 5.95 1.90
C ILE A 126 21.61 7.31 1.60
N GLU A 127 21.76 8.15 2.63
CA GLU A 127 22.39 9.47 2.50
C GLU A 127 23.93 9.39 2.42
N LYS A 128 24.53 8.35 3.01
CA LYS A 128 26.00 8.17 3.00
C LYS A 128 26.49 7.53 1.72
N ASN A 129 27.20 8.31 0.90
CA ASN A 129 27.78 7.86 -0.37
C ASN A 129 28.61 6.57 -0.24
N GLU A 130 29.45 6.43 0.78
CA GLU A 130 30.28 5.22 0.98
C GLU A 130 29.46 3.93 1.06
N ILE A 131 28.30 3.97 1.74
CA ILE A 131 27.45 2.81 1.92
C ILE A 131 26.54 2.64 0.71
N LYS A 132 26.05 3.75 0.15
CA LYS A 132 25.26 3.73 -1.08
C LYS A 132 26.01 3.05 -2.22
N SER A 133 27.30 3.37 -2.41
CA SER A 133 28.15 2.74 -3.42
C SER A 133 28.33 1.24 -3.21
N LEU A 134 28.25 0.73 -1.97
CA LEU A 134 28.28 -0.71 -1.72
C LEU A 134 27.01 -1.39 -2.24
N TYR A 135 25.84 -0.78 -2.04
CA TYR A 135 24.58 -1.32 -2.52
C TYR A 135 24.50 -1.23 -4.05
N GLU A 136 24.90 -0.10 -4.62
CA GLU A 136 24.97 0.12 -6.07
C GLU A 136 25.91 -0.89 -6.73
N ALA A 137 27.11 -1.13 -6.19
CA ALA A 137 28.05 -2.12 -6.73
C ALA A 137 27.48 -3.55 -6.73
N TYR A 138 26.69 -3.93 -5.72
CA TYR A 138 26.02 -5.26 -5.70
C TYR A 138 24.93 -5.36 -6.75
N TYR A 139 24.15 -4.29 -6.91
CA TYR A 139 23.12 -4.21 -7.95
C TYR A 139 23.75 -4.29 -9.36
N GLU A 140 24.77 -3.47 -9.62
CA GLU A 140 25.47 -3.41 -10.91
C GLU A 140 26.15 -4.74 -11.28
N SER A 141 26.77 -5.41 -10.30
CA SER A 141 27.37 -6.74 -10.50
C SER A 141 26.35 -7.84 -10.80
N SER A 142 25.08 -7.63 -10.41
CA SER A 142 23.98 -8.54 -10.74
C SER A 142 23.38 -8.26 -12.12
N THR A 143 23.57 -7.04 -12.65
CA THR A 143 23.09 -6.60 -13.97
C THR A 143 24.15 -6.68 -15.09
N SER A 144 25.41 -6.99 -14.77
CA SER A 144 26.48 -7.22 -15.78
C SER A 144 26.33 -8.53 -16.58
N GLY A 145 25.17 -9.19 -16.47
CA GLY A 145 24.68 -10.21 -17.38
C GLY A 145 23.44 -9.74 -18.15
N GLY A 146 23.55 -8.60 -18.85
CA GLY A 146 22.64 -8.20 -19.92
C GLY A 146 21.31 -7.55 -19.48
N GLN A 147 21.28 -6.22 -19.49
CA GLN A 147 20.45 -5.40 -20.41
C GLN A 147 20.50 -3.93 -19.99
N GLU A 148 21.54 -3.22 -20.46
CA GLU A 148 21.43 -1.79 -20.72
C GLU A 148 20.56 -1.61 -21.96
N LYS A 149 19.22 -1.63 -21.83
CA LYS A 149 18.28 -1.07 -22.83
C LYS A 149 16.80 -1.03 -22.41
N GLU A 150 16.46 -0.68 -21.16
CA GLU A 150 15.05 -0.39 -20.79
C GLU A 150 14.89 0.83 -19.86
N LEU A 151 15.76 1.83 -20.00
CA LEU A 151 15.83 2.98 -19.07
C LEU A 151 14.93 4.20 -19.39
N GLU A 152 13.90 4.08 -20.24
CA GLU A 152 13.01 5.23 -20.53
C GLU A 152 11.50 4.92 -20.54
N LYS A 153 10.99 3.80 -19.99
CA LYS A 153 9.53 3.54 -19.96
C LYS A 153 8.91 3.07 -18.65
N GLU A 154 9.60 3.19 -17.53
CA GLU A 154 9.00 2.89 -16.21
C GLU A 154 9.09 4.07 -15.23
N GLU A 155 8.65 5.25 -15.67
CA GLU A 155 8.12 6.25 -14.74
C GLU A 155 6.60 6.33 -14.91
N LYS A 156 5.90 6.06 -13.81
CA LYS A 156 4.43 6.01 -13.59
C LYS A 156 3.74 4.65 -13.76
N GLU A 157 4.11 3.68 -12.92
CA GLU A 157 3.06 2.90 -12.24
C GLU A 157 3.11 3.21 -10.74
N GLU A 158 2.59 4.39 -10.37
CA GLU A 158 1.84 4.44 -9.12
C GLU A 158 0.71 3.42 -9.30
N LYS A 159 0.82 2.24 -8.68
CA LYS A 159 -0.35 1.38 -8.50
C LYS A 159 -1.35 2.19 -7.67
N GLU A 160 -2.25 2.91 -8.35
CA GLU A 160 -3.39 3.56 -7.72
C GLU A 160 -4.07 2.51 -6.84
N PHE A 161 -4.20 2.81 -5.56
CA PHE A 161 -4.85 1.93 -4.62
C PHE A 161 -6.34 1.92 -4.94
N ILE A 162 -6.80 0.82 -5.54
CA ILE A 162 -8.21 0.64 -5.88
C ILE A 162 -8.95 0.15 -4.62
N PRO A 163 -9.93 0.91 -4.09
CA PRO A 163 -10.61 0.63 -2.83
C PRO A 163 -11.68 -0.47 -3.01
N TYR A 164 -11.23 -1.71 -3.29
CA TYR A 164 -12.12 -2.85 -3.52
C TYR A 164 -12.97 -3.20 -2.30
N VAL A 165 -12.41 -3.04 -1.10
CA VAL A 165 -13.08 -3.37 0.16
C VAL A 165 -14.25 -2.41 0.36
N GLU A 166 -14.02 -1.12 0.18
CA GLU A 166 -15.00 -0.05 0.39
C GLU A 166 -16.15 -0.16 -0.61
N VAL A 167 -15.86 -0.35 -1.91
CA VAL A 167 -16.89 -0.49 -2.95
C VAL A 167 -17.81 -1.68 -2.68
N VAL A 168 -17.22 -2.84 -2.37
CA VAL A 168 -18.00 -4.08 -2.17
C VAL A 168 -18.73 -4.08 -0.83
N SER A 169 -18.12 -3.53 0.22
CA SER A 169 -18.77 -3.38 1.52
C SER A 169 -19.97 -2.43 1.43
N TYR A 170 -19.85 -1.35 0.66
CA TYR A 170 -20.95 -0.42 0.44
C TYR A 170 -22.12 -1.06 -0.33
N LEU A 171 -21.81 -1.84 -1.37
CA LEU A 171 -22.82 -2.60 -2.10
C LEU A 171 -23.57 -3.55 -1.15
N ASN A 172 -22.83 -4.35 -0.37
CA ASN A 172 -23.40 -5.30 0.58
C ASN A 172 -24.30 -4.62 1.62
N LEU A 173 -23.86 -3.48 2.15
CA LEU A 173 -24.64 -2.68 3.09
C LEU A 173 -25.96 -2.19 2.47
N LYS A 174 -25.92 -1.74 1.22
CA LYS A 174 -27.07 -1.10 0.55
C LYS A 174 -28.09 -2.09 -0.01
N THR A 175 -27.67 -3.31 -0.32
CA THR A 175 -28.55 -4.32 -0.95
C THR A 175 -28.81 -5.53 -0.06
N ASN A 176 -28.32 -5.50 1.19
CA ASN A 176 -28.35 -6.61 2.13
C ASN A 176 -27.77 -7.91 1.54
N SER A 177 -26.67 -7.77 0.79
CA SER A 177 -25.97 -8.88 0.12
C SER A 177 -24.63 -9.23 0.79
N SER A 178 -23.99 -10.31 0.35
CA SER A 178 -22.75 -10.84 0.93
C SER A 178 -21.66 -11.13 -0.12
N TYR A 179 -21.47 -10.23 -1.09
CA TYR A 179 -20.41 -10.35 -2.09
C TYR A 179 -19.02 -10.25 -1.47
N ARG A 180 -18.07 -11.03 -1.98
CA ARG A 180 -16.68 -11.04 -1.50
C ARG A 180 -15.83 -10.03 -2.27
N PHE A 181 -15.18 -9.12 -1.55
CA PHE A 181 -14.21 -8.19 -2.13
C PHE A 181 -12.93 -8.86 -2.64
N THR A 182 -12.66 -10.10 -2.21
CA THR A 182 -11.55 -10.94 -2.67
C THR A 182 -11.82 -11.67 -3.99
N SER A 183 -13.05 -11.57 -4.53
CA SER A 183 -13.40 -12.21 -5.80
C SER A 183 -12.70 -11.53 -6.97
N LYS A 184 -11.86 -12.26 -7.70
CA LYS A 184 -11.16 -11.76 -8.91
C LYS A 184 -12.12 -11.17 -9.94
N LYS A 185 -13.29 -11.77 -10.14
CA LYS A 185 -14.30 -11.26 -11.09
C LYS A 185 -14.80 -9.87 -10.68
N THR A 186 -15.14 -9.69 -9.40
CA THR A 186 -15.58 -8.41 -8.84
C THR A 186 -14.47 -7.37 -8.89
N GLN A 187 -13.24 -7.74 -8.52
CA GLN A 187 -12.08 -6.86 -8.59
C GLN A 187 -11.78 -6.41 -10.02
N ASN A 188 -11.83 -7.31 -11.00
CA ASN A 188 -11.58 -6.97 -12.40
C ASN A 188 -12.58 -5.93 -12.93
N LEU A 189 -13.86 -6.03 -12.55
CA LEU A 189 -14.88 -5.06 -12.95
C LEU A 189 -14.62 -3.68 -12.31
N ILE A 190 -14.32 -3.65 -11.02
CA ILE A 190 -13.99 -2.39 -10.31
C ILE A 190 -12.72 -1.78 -10.89
N LYS A 191 -11.69 -2.59 -11.15
CA LYS A 191 -10.43 -2.16 -11.76
C LYS A 191 -10.61 -1.60 -13.16
N ALA A 192 -11.45 -2.22 -13.98
CA ALA A 192 -11.75 -1.72 -15.31
C ALA A 192 -12.34 -0.30 -15.25
N ARG A 193 -13.34 -0.07 -14.38
CA ARG A 193 -13.94 1.26 -14.19
C ARG A 193 -12.98 2.26 -13.55
N TRP A 194 -12.16 1.80 -12.63
CA TRP A 194 -11.14 2.65 -12.01
C TRP A 194 -10.12 3.16 -13.04
N ASN A 195 -9.67 2.28 -13.94
CA ASN A 195 -8.75 2.63 -15.03
C ASN A 195 -9.41 3.51 -16.11
N GLU A 196 -10.74 3.50 -16.23
CA GLU A 196 -11.51 4.43 -17.07
C GLU A 196 -11.60 5.84 -16.44
N GLY A 197 -11.13 6.03 -15.20
CA GLY A 197 -11.08 7.32 -14.50
C GLY A 197 -12.12 7.49 -13.40
N PHE A 198 -13.04 6.53 -13.22
CA PHE A 198 -14.05 6.58 -12.17
C PHE A 198 -13.44 6.37 -10.78
N LYS A 199 -13.92 7.14 -9.80
CA LYS A 199 -13.41 7.10 -8.42
C LYS A 199 -14.47 6.56 -7.46
N LEU A 200 -14.06 6.28 -6.21
CA LEU A 200 -14.88 5.60 -5.21
C LEU A 200 -16.30 6.16 -5.09
N GLU A 201 -16.45 7.49 -5.16
CA GLU A 201 -17.75 8.14 -5.03
C GLU A 201 -18.69 7.85 -6.21
N ASP A 202 -18.15 7.66 -7.41
CA ASP A 202 -18.94 7.25 -8.58
C ASP A 202 -19.52 5.84 -8.38
N PHE A 203 -18.74 4.92 -7.80
CA PHE A 203 -19.24 3.59 -7.48
C PHE A 203 -20.38 3.65 -6.45
N LYS A 204 -20.22 4.47 -5.40
CA LYS A 204 -21.29 4.65 -4.40
C LYS A 204 -22.55 5.26 -5.03
N ASN A 205 -22.39 6.26 -5.90
CA ASN A 205 -23.50 6.89 -6.60
C ASN A 205 -24.27 5.90 -7.48
N VAL A 206 -23.57 5.05 -8.24
CA VAL A 206 -24.23 4.00 -9.04
C VAL A 206 -24.97 3.00 -8.14
N ILE A 207 -24.35 2.58 -7.04
CA ILE A 207 -24.98 1.70 -6.05
C ILE A 207 -26.25 2.35 -5.48
N ASP A 208 -26.18 3.60 -5.04
CA ASP A 208 -27.32 4.30 -4.46
C ASP A 208 -28.47 4.45 -5.46
N LYS A 209 -28.18 4.92 -6.69
CA LYS A 209 -29.20 5.07 -7.74
C LYS A 209 -29.90 3.75 -8.04
N LYS A 210 -29.12 2.67 -8.22
CA LYS A 210 -29.68 1.36 -8.57
C LYS A 210 -30.33 0.64 -7.40
N SER A 211 -29.83 0.81 -6.18
CA SER A 211 -30.52 0.31 -4.99
C SER A 211 -31.88 0.99 -4.83
N VAL A 212 -31.97 2.31 -4.99
CA VAL A 212 -33.26 3.02 -4.91
C VAL A 212 -34.24 2.52 -5.98
N GLU A 213 -33.77 2.32 -7.21
CA GLU A 213 -34.61 1.92 -8.34
C GLU A 213 -35.01 0.43 -8.29
N TRP A 214 -34.11 -0.47 -7.89
CA TRP A 214 -34.28 -1.91 -8.10
C TRP A 214 -34.45 -2.73 -6.82
N LEU A 215 -34.12 -2.21 -5.63
CA LEU A 215 -34.11 -3.03 -4.41
C LEU A 215 -35.51 -3.55 -4.04
N ASN A 216 -36.54 -2.73 -4.22
CA ASN A 216 -37.93 -3.05 -3.91
C ASN A 216 -38.74 -3.51 -5.13
N ASP A 217 -38.09 -3.72 -6.29
CA ASP A 217 -38.73 -4.23 -7.50
C ASP A 217 -38.46 -5.74 -7.61
N ASP A 218 -39.52 -6.54 -7.56
CA ASP A 218 -39.48 -8.02 -7.57
C ASP A 218 -38.79 -8.61 -8.82
N LYS A 219 -38.75 -7.87 -9.93
CA LYS A 219 -38.08 -8.31 -11.16
C LYS A 219 -36.66 -7.78 -11.24
N MET A 220 -36.42 -6.57 -10.74
CA MET A 220 -35.14 -5.89 -10.95
C MET A 220 -34.11 -6.13 -9.84
N ASN A 221 -34.53 -6.49 -8.62
CA ASN A 221 -33.63 -6.67 -7.47
C ASN A 221 -32.48 -7.67 -7.73
N LYS A 222 -32.73 -8.72 -8.52
CA LYS A 222 -31.76 -9.76 -8.87
C LYS A 222 -30.57 -9.24 -9.67
N PHE A 223 -30.67 -8.04 -10.23
CA PHE A 223 -29.61 -7.36 -10.98
C PHE A 223 -28.75 -6.45 -10.11
N LEU A 224 -28.99 -6.36 -8.80
CA LEU A 224 -28.11 -5.69 -7.84
C LEU A 224 -26.87 -6.54 -7.52
N ARG A 225 -26.03 -6.73 -8.54
CA ARG A 225 -24.81 -7.56 -8.48
C ARG A 225 -23.63 -6.82 -9.12
N PRO A 226 -22.38 -7.13 -8.72
CA PRO A 226 -21.20 -6.48 -9.28
C PRO A 226 -21.12 -6.52 -10.82
N GLU A 227 -21.47 -7.65 -11.43
CA GLU A 227 -21.44 -7.84 -12.89
C GLU A 227 -22.37 -6.87 -13.63
N THR A 228 -23.50 -6.53 -13.04
CA THR A 228 -24.48 -5.62 -13.65
C THR A 228 -24.12 -4.18 -13.34
N LEU A 229 -23.82 -3.87 -12.07
CA LEU A 229 -23.57 -2.49 -11.63
C LEU A 229 -22.25 -1.95 -12.19
N PHE A 230 -21.21 -2.78 -12.26
CA PHE A 230 -19.86 -2.38 -12.70
C PHE A 230 -19.53 -2.87 -14.12
N GLY A 231 -20.55 -3.36 -14.84
CA GLY A 231 -20.47 -3.74 -16.25
C GLY A 231 -20.42 -2.54 -17.19
N THR A 232 -20.57 -2.77 -18.50
CA THR A 232 -20.42 -1.74 -19.56
C THR A 232 -21.40 -0.57 -19.50
N LYS A 233 -22.45 -0.67 -18.68
CA LYS A 233 -23.46 0.38 -18.47
C LYS A 233 -23.16 1.30 -17.28
N PHE A 234 -21.98 1.18 -16.65
CA PHE A 234 -21.61 1.93 -15.45
C PHE A 234 -21.80 3.45 -15.61
N GLU A 235 -21.21 4.05 -16.65
CA GLU A 235 -21.32 5.49 -16.93
C GLU A 235 -22.76 5.93 -17.17
N SER A 236 -23.56 5.10 -17.85
CA SER A 236 -24.98 5.37 -18.08
C SER A 236 -25.77 5.39 -16.77
N TYR A 237 -25.48 4.50 -15.83
CA TYR A 237 -26.09 4.53 -14.49
C TYR A 237 -25.63 5.73 -13.67
N LEU A 238 -24.34 6.08 -13.76
CA LEU A 238 -23.78 7.24 -13.08
C LEU A 238 -24.45 8.54 -13.56
N ASN A 239 -24.73 8.65 -14.86
CA ASN A 239 -25.33 9.84 -15.47
C ASN A 239 -26.87 9.80 -15.58
N GLN A 240 -27.52 8.77 -15.06
CA GLN A 240 -28.99 8.66 -15.10
C GLN A 240 -29.63 9.83 -14.33
N LYS A 241 -30.51 10.57 -15.00
CA LYS A 241 -31.30 11.67 -14.43
C LYS A 241 -32.53 11.08 -13.72
N GLY A 242 -32.63 11.32 -12.41
CA GLY A 242 -33.78 10.91 -11.59
C GLY A 242 -33.58 9.62 -10.80
N GLY A 243 -33.57 9.74 -9.47
CA GLY A 243 -33.48 8.67 -8.48
C GLY A 243 -32.76 9.17 -7.21
N GLY A 244 -33.48 9.87 -6.32
CA GLY A 244 -32.95 10.71 -5.21
C GLY A 244 -31.93 10.02 -4.28
N SER A 245 -30.95 10.75 -3.72
CA SER A 245 -31.12 11.85 -2.75
C SER A 245 -30.05 12.94 -2.89
N ASN A 246 -30.49 14.19 -2.65
CA ASN A 246 -29.72 15.42 -2.43
C ASN A 246 -28.45 15.24 -1.59
N ARG A 247 -27.32 15.75 -2.11
CA ARG A 247 -26.34 16.50 -1.31
C ARG A 247 -25.97 17.75 -2.11
N LYS A 248 -26.36 18.91 -1.57
CA LYS A 248 -26.00 20.23 -2.09
C LYS A 248 -24.48 20.37 -2.04
N THR A 249 -23.83 20.48 -3.20
CA THR A 249 -22.53 21.16 -3.33
C THR A 249 -22.81 22.66 -3.46
N ASN A 250 -23.00 23.33 -2.32
CA ASN A 250 -22.84 24.77 -2.24
C ASN A 250 -21.46 25.02 -1.64
N GLU A 251 -20.44 25.18 -2.49
CA GLU A 251 -19.18 25.81 -2.09
C GLU A 251 -18.39 26.40 -3.26
N THR A 252 -18.70 26.04 -4.52
CA THR A 252 -18.07 26.65 -5.71
C THR A 252 -18.81 27.86 -6.29
N ALA A 253 -20.02 28.18 -5.81
CA ALA A 253 -20.79 29.33 -6.27
C ALA A 253 -20.54 30.62 -5.45
N GLN A 254 -20.03 30.51 -4.22
CA GLN A 254 -19.76 31.68 -3.36
C GLN A 254 -18.47 32.44 -3.72
N PHE A 255 -17.54 31.81 -4.45
CA PHE A 255 -16.27 32.44 -4.82
C PHE A 255 -16.34 33.27 -6.12
N ALA A 256 -17.34 33.03 -6.97
CA ALA A 256 -17.49 33.75 -8.25
C ALA A 256 -18.31 35.05 -8.11
N GLU A 257 -19.24 35.11 -7.15
CA GLU A 257 -19.99 36.35 -6.85
C GLU A 257 -19.18 37.37 -6.05
N GLU A 258 -18.09 36.97 -5.38
CA GLU A 258 -17.22 37.88 -4.61
C GLU A 258 -16.21 38.65 -5.49
N TYR A 259 -15.90 38.16 -6.69
CA TYR A 259 -14.81 38.70 -7.53
C TYR A 259 -15.23 39.23 -8.92
N ASP A 260 -16.52 39.24 -9.24
CA ASP A 260 -17.13 39.88 -10.43
C ASP A 260 -16.31 39.73 -11.74
N LEU A 261 -15.84 38.51 -12.02
CA LEU A 261 -15.06 38.23 -13.23
C LEU A 261 -15.99 37.88 -14.40
N PRO A 262 -15.89 38.58 -15.55
CA PRO A 262 -16.75 38.35 -16.69
C PRO A 262 -16.44 37.01 -17.38
N PHE A 263 -17.50 36.33 -17.81
CA PHE A 263 -17.46 35.06 -18.55
C PHE A 263 -16.71 35.15 -19.89
#